data_AF-A0A1Y0G417-F1
#
_entry.id   AF-A0A1Y0G417-F1
#
_cell.length_a   1.000
_cell.length_b   1.000
_cell.length_c   1.000
_cell.angle_alpha   90.00
_cell.angle_beta   90.00
_cell.angle_gamma   90.00
#
_symmetry.space_group_name_H-M   'P 1'
#
loop_
_entity.id
_entity.type
_entity.pdbx_description
1 polymer ?
#
loop_
_entity_poly.entity_id
_entity_poly.type
_entity_poly.pdbx_seq_one_letter_code
_entity_poly.pdbx_strand_id
1 'polypeptide(L)'
;MNNINLNDQVKHLLNDNRALPADPKEERVVMWKVFRDENAAMEYSHHILLEPDQRLVGGHGTDSVGDFYWLGVEVADLAAWGNSHAIQLSDPFEAEDPKVQGRGFGNELH
;
A
#
# COMPACT_ATOMS: atom_id res chain seq x y z
N MET A 1 -15.04 14.65 -12.30
CA MET A 1 -15.76 15.01 -11.06
C MET A 1 -15.95 13.76 -10.18
N ASN A 2 -14.88 13.07 -9.77
CA ASN A 2 -14.97 11.84 -8.94
C ASN A 2 -14.24 11.94 -7.57
N ASN A 3 -13.69 13.11 -7.21
CA ASN A 3 -12.87 13.24 -5.98
C ASN A 3 -13.64 13.12 -4.66
N ILE A 4 -14.94 13.44 -4.63
CA ILE A 4 -15.72 13.40 -3.38
C ILE A 4 -15.89 11.94 -2.91
N ASN A 5 -16.20 11.02 -3.83
CA ASN A 5 -16.40 9.61 -3.50
C ASN A 5 -15.10 8.93 -3.02
N LEU A 6 -13.95 9.30 -3.62
CA LEU A 6 -12.65 8.79 -3.21
C LEU A 6 -12.31 9.22 -1.78
N ASN A 7 -12.52 10.50 -1.43
CA ASN A 7 -12.18 10.98 -0.09
C ASN A 7 -13.04 10.33 0.99
N ASP A 8 -14.34 10.18 0.75
CA ASP A 8 -15.23 9.46 1.67
C ASP A 8 -14.82 7.99 1.82
N GLN A 9 -14.44 7.33 0.71
CA GLN A 9 -13.94 5.95 0.74
C GLN A 9 -12.63 5.84 1.54
N VAL A 10 -11.66 6.69 1.25
CA VAL A 10 -10.36 6.72 1.94
C VAL A 10 -10.57 6.98 3.42
N LYS A 11 -11.41 7.96 3.76
CA LYS A 11 -11.73 8.27 5.14
C LYS A 11 -12.37 7.08 5.85
N HIS A 12 -13.24 6.33 5.16
CA HIS A 12 -13.80 5.12 5.73
C HIS A 12 -12.73 4.06 6.00
N LEU A 13 -11.80 3.84 5.06
CA LEU A 13 -10.67 2.92 5.23
C LEU A 13 -9.76 3.34 6.38
N LEU A 14 -9.43 4.63 6.50
CA LEU A 14 -8.57 5.16 7.56
C LEU A 14 -9.22 5.14 8.95
N ASN A 15 -10.55 4.99 9.03
CA ASN A 15 -11.28 4.80 10.28
C ASN A 15 -11.58 3.32 10.57
N ASP A 16 -11.18 2.41 9.68
CA ASP A 16 -11.34 0.98 9.90
C ASP A 16 -10.14 0.41 10.66
N ASN A 17 -10.41 -0.31 11.75
CA ASN A 17 -9.36 -0.91 12.57
C ASN A 17 -8.86 -2.19 11.90
N ARG A 18 -7.96 -2.01 10.93
CA ARG A 18 -7.38 -3.07 10.12
C ARG A 18 -5.86 -3.06 10.29
N ALA A 19 -5.34 -4.18 10.77
CA ALA A 19 -3.91 -4.41 10.87
C ALA A 19 -3.24 -4.38 9.49
N LEU A 20 -1.92 -4.17 9.49
CA LEU A 20 -1.12 -4.26 8.27
C LEU A 20 -1.25 -5.66 7.65
N PRO A 21 -1.20 -5.77 6.31
CA PRO A 21 -1.25 -7.07 5.65
C PRO A 21 -0.07 -7.94 6.11
N ALA A 22 -0.39 -9.11 6.65
CA ALA A 22 0.60 -10.07 7.16
C ALA A 22 1.14 -10.95 6.04
N ASP A 23 0.29 -11.29 5.06
CA ASP A 23 0.70 -11.96 3.82
C ASP A 23 0.13 -11.21 2.61
N PRO A 24 0.92 -10.31 1.99
CA PRO A 24 0.45 -9.46 0.90
C PRO A 24 0.03 -10.24 -0.35
N LYS A 25 0.53 -11.47 -0.53
CA LYS A 25 0.18 -12.31 -1.68
C LYS A 25 -1.16 -12.99 -1.45
N GLU A 26 -1.38 -13.54 -0.27
CA GLU A 26 -2.69 -14.11 0.10
C GLU A 26 -3.76 -13.02 0.17
N GLU A 27 -3.41 -11.83 0.67
CA GLU A 27 -4.30 -10.67 0.77
C GLU A 27 -4.39 -9.83 -0.52
N ARG A 28 -3.65 -10.22 -1.58
CA ARG A 28 -3.62 -9.55 -2.90
C ARG A 28 -3.26 -8.07 -2.86
N VAL A 29 -2.60 -7.63 -1.80
CA VAL A 29 -2.12 -6.27 -1.63
C VAL A 29 -0.76 -6.16 -2.30
N VAL A 30 -0.72 -5.46 -3.43
CA VAL A 30 0.49 -5.33 -4.25
C VAL A 30 1.34 -4.13 -3.86
N MET A 31 0.76 -3.17 -3.15
CA MET A 31 1.46 -1.98 -2.70
C MET A 31 0.76 -1.47 -1.45
N TRP A 32 1.51 -1.08 -0.43
CA TRP A 32 0.96 -0.33 0.70
C TRP A 32 2.02 0.58 1.29
N LYS A 33 1.54 1.60 2.00
CA LYS A 33 2.36 2.60 2.69
C LYS A 33 1.71 2.97 4.02
N VAL A 34 2.57 3.16 5.02
CA VAL A 34 2.17 3.54 6.38
C VAL A 34 2.48 5.02 6.63
N PHE A 35 1.62 5.67 7.40
CA PHE A 35 1.62 7.09 7.72
C PHE A 35 1.37 7.28 9.21
N ARG A 36 1.96 8.33 9.78
CA ARG A 36 1.68 8.76 11.16
C ARG A 36 0.56 9.80 11.25
N ASP A 37 0.17 10.35 10.11
CA ASP A 37 -0.85 11.39 10.00
C ASP A 37 -1.92 10.95 9.00
N GLU A 38 -3.19 11.08 9.38
CA GLU A 38 -4.35 10.72 8.56
C GLU A 38 -4.41 11.57 7.28
N ASN A 39 -4.09 12.87 7.36
CA ASN A 39 -4.13 13.76 6.19
C ASN A 39 -3.03 13.40 5.19
N ALA A 40 -1.85 13.00 5.66
CA ALA A 40 -0.79 12.51 4.78
C ALA A 40 -1.20 11.23 4.02
N ALA A 41 -1.94 10.33 4.67
CA ALA A 41 -2.52 9.17 4.00
C ALA A 41 -3.58 9.59 2.97
N MET A 42 -4.46 10.52 3.34
CA MET A 42 -5.47 11.07 2.43
C MET A 42 -4.84 11.72 1.19
N GLU A 43 -3.81 12.55 1.37
CA GLU A 43 -3.08 13.18 0.27
C GLU A 43 -2.43 12.14 -0.65
N TYR A 44 -1.83 11.10 -0.07
CA TYR A 44 -1.25 10.01 -0.85
C TYR A 44 -2.29 9.30 -1.71
N SER A 45 -3.52 9.11 -1.22
CA SER A 45 -4.59 8.48 -1.99
C SER A 45 -4.93 9.21 -3.29
N HIS A 46 -4.79 10.54 -3.30
CA HIS A 46 -5.01 11.36 -4.50
C HIS A 46 -3.96 11.12 -5.59
N HIS A 47 -2.80 10.58 -5.22
CA HIS A 47 -1.73 10.24 -6.14
C HIS A 47 -1.78 8.78 -6.60
N ILE A 48 -2.64 7.94 -6.01
CA ILE A 48 -2.84 6.56 -6.43
C ILE A 48 -3.79 6.53 -7.63
N LEU A 49 -3.23 6.14 -8.78
CA LEU A 49 -4.01 5.83 -9.98
C LEU A 49 -4.39 4.35 -9.93
N LEU A 50 -5.69 4.09 -9.74
CA LEU A 50 -6.25 2.75 -9.75
C LEU A 50 -6.67 2.36 -11.17
N GLU A 51 -6.21 1.20 -11.61
CA GLU A 51 -6.75 0.50 -12.78
C GLU A 51 -8.12 -0.16 -12.44
N PRO A 52 -8.93 -0.56 -13.43
CA PRO A 52 -10.28 -1.12 -13.19
C PRO A 52 -10.31 -2.36 -12.30
N ASP A 53 -9.24 -3.16 -12.32
CA ASP A 53 -9.08 -4.38 -11.53
C ASP A 53 -8.34 -4.14 -10.20
N GLN A 54 -8.10 -2.88 -9.86
CA GLN A 54 -7.44 -2.44 -8.63
C GLN A 54 -8.44 -1.76 -7.69
N ARG A 55 -8.20 -1.92 -6.38
CA ARG A 55 -9.00 -1.33 -5.33
C ARG A 55 -8.12 -0.73 -4.26
N LEU A 56 -8.56 0.38 -3.70
CA LEU A 56 -7.90 0.93 -2.52
C LEU A 56 -8.32 0.13 -1.29
N VAL A 57 -7.33 -0.25 -0.49
CA VAL A 57 -7.49 -0.86 0.83
C VAL A 57 -6.72 -0.05 1.85
N GLY A 58 -7.06 -0.18 3.12
CA GLY A 58 -6.38 0.55 4.16
C GLY A 58 -6.96 0.27 5.52
N GLY A 59 -6.38 0.92 6.51
CA GLY A 59 -6.74 0.77 7.89
C GLY A 59 -5.99 1.76 8.77
N HIS A 60 -6.35 1.77 10.03
CA HIS A 60 -5.53 2.32 11.09
C HIS A 60 -5.29 1.26 12.18
N GLY A 61 -4.24 1.51 12.96
CA GLY A 61 -3.92 0.72 14.13
C GLY A 61 -3.04 1.53 15.07
N THR A 62 -2.66 0.90 16.17
CA THR A 62 -1.75 1.50 17.14
C THR A 62 -0.58 0.56 17.33
N ASP A 63 0.64 1.10 17.24
CA ASP A 63 1.87 0.37 17.54
C ASP A 63 2.56 0.99 18.77
N SER A 64 3.69 0.41 19.19
CA SER A 64 4.57 0.92 20.25
C SER A 64 4.90 2.42 20.19
N VAL A 65 4.86 3.03 19.00
CA VAL A 65 5.14 4.46 18.78
C VAL A 65 3.88 5.34 18.81
N GLY A 66 2.68 4.73 18.75
CA GLY A 66 1.39 5.43 18.69
C GLY A 66 0.58 5.02 17.46
N ASP A 67 -0.44 5.81 17.16
CA ASP A 67 -1.35 5.53 16.05
C ASP A 67 -0.62 5.58 14.70
N PHE A 68 -1.08 4.74 13.79
CA PHE A 68 -0.64 4.70 12.42
C PHE A 68 -1.84 4.47 11.51
N TYR A 69 -1.69 4.97 10.30
CA TYR A 69 -2.65 4.85 9.23
C TYR A 69 -1.95 4.22 8.04
N TRP A 70 -2.62 3.38 7.28
CA TRP A 70 -2.02 2.80 6.08
C TRP A 70 -3.02 2.71 4.95
N LEU A 71 -2.49 2.85 3.75
CA LEU A 71 -3.24 2.69 2.51
C LEU A 71 -2.44 1.80 1.58
N GLY A 72 -3.16 0.98 0.83
CA GLY A 72 -2.61 0.09 -0.15
C GLY A 72 -3.54 -0.15 -1.32
N VAL A 73 -3.02 -0.88 -2.31
CA VAL A 73 -3.73 -1.26 -3.52
C VAL A 73 -3.84 -2.77 -3.52
N GLU A 74 -5.08 -3.24 -3.55
CA GLU A 74 -5.45 -4.64 -3.76
C GLU A 74 -5.76 -4.86 -5.24
N VAL A 75 -5.30 -5.98 -5.81
CA VAL A 75 -5.65 -6.40 -7.18
C VAL A 75 -6.65 -7.55 -7.14
N ALA A 76 -7.57 -7.58 -8.10
CA ALA A 76 -8.52 -8.68 -8.23
C ALA A 76 -7.82 -10.03 -8.47
N ASP A 77 -6.76 -10.05 -9.28
CA ASP A 77 -6.01 -11.24 -9.63
C ASP A 77 -4.50 -10.95 -9.78
N LEU A 78 -3.69 -11.56 -8.92
CA LEU A 78 -2.23 -11.41 -8.93
C LEU A 78 -1.56 -12.01 -10.17
N ALA A 79 -2.14 -13.07 -10.75
CA ALA A 79 -1.60 -13.72 -11.94
C ALA A 79 -1.86 -12.88 -13.19
N ALA A 80 -3.03 -12.25 -13.29
CA ALA A 80 -3.41 -11.33 -14.35
C ALA A 80 -2.69 -9.98 -14.25
N TRP A 81 -2.35 -9.53 -13.03
CA TRP A 81 -1.55 -8.32 -12.82
C TRP A 81 -0.15 -8.42 -13.45
N GLY A 82 0.36 -9.64 -13.66
CA GLY A 82 1.52 -9.92 -14.52
C GLY A 82 2.86 -9.35 -14.03
N ASN A 83 2.88 -8.67 -12.88
CA ASN A 83 4.05 -8.03 -12.28
C ASN A 83 4.17 -8.34 -10.78
N SER A 84 3.97 -9.60 -10.39
CA SER A 84 4.17 -10.10 -9.01
C SER A 84 5.56 -9.78 -8.41
N HIS A 85 6.50 -9.35 -9.23
CA HIS A 85 7.84 -8.86 -8.86
C HIS A 85 7.93 -7.34 -8.57
N ALA A 86 6.85 -6.59 -8.79
CA ALA A 86 6.72 -5.17 -8.48
C ALA A 86 5.86 -4.92 -7.24
N ILE A 87 5.74 -5.91 -6.34
CA ILE A 87 5.16 -5.68 -5.03
C ILE A 87 6.10 -4.73 -4.29
N GLN A 88 5.73 -3.45 -4.25
CA GLN A 88 6.56 -2.40 -3.69
C GLN A 88 6.09 -2.13 -2.27
N LEU A 89 6.82 -2.70 -1.31
CA LEU A 89 6.75 -2.27 0.08
C LEU A 89 7.40 -0.89 0.16
N SER A 90 6.61 0.17 0.25
CA SER A 90 7.15 1.48 0.63
C SER A 90 7.02 1.58 2.14
N ASP A 91 7.86 0.84 2.85
CA ASP A 91 7.96 0.95 4.30
C ASP A 91 8.50 2.36 4.64
N PRO A 92 7.81 3.17 5.46
CA PRO A 92 8.29 4.50 5.80
C PRO A 92 9.53 4.49 6.70
N PHE A 93 9.95 3.35 7.26
CA PHE A 93 11.21 3.23 7.99
C PHE A 93 12.43 3.05 7.06
N GLU A 94 12.24 2.91 5.74
CA GLU A 94 13.32 3.03 4.73
C GLU A 94 13.50 4.47 4.21
N ALA A 95 13.07 5.49 4.95
CA ALA A 95 13.32 6.88 4.57
C ALA A 95 14.81 7.32 4.69
N GLU A 96 15.72 6.46 5.17
CA GLU A 96 17.14 6.82 5.39
C GLU A 96 18.19 5.80 4.90
N ASP A 97 17.95 5.04 3.83
CA ASP A 97 19.07 4.37 3.15
C ASP A 97 18.97 4.44 1.60
N PRO A 98 19.69 5.36 0.93
CA PRO A 98 19.68 5.47 -0.52
C PRO A 98 20.38 4.29 -1.26
N LYS A 99 20.63 3.14 -0.61
CA LYS A 99 21.31 1.99 -1.22
C LYS A 99 20.44 0.77 -1.54
N VAL A 100 19.15 0.74 -1.21
CA VAL A 100 18.30 -0.43 -1.48
C VAL A 100 17.25 -0.14 -2.57
N GLN A 101 17.65 0.56 -3.63
CA GLN A 101 16.98 0.43 -4.93
C GLN A 101 17.74 -0.57 -5.80
N GLY A 102 17.55 -1.85 -5.49
CA GLY A 102 18.09 -2.95 -6.28
C GLY A 102 17.05 -4.05 -6.41
N ARG A 103 16.24 -4.00 -7.48
CA ARG A 103 15.61 -5.21 -8.03
C ARG A 103 16.73 -6.17 -8.42
N GLY A 104 17.06 -7.11 -7.54
CA GLY A 104 17.89 -8.26 -7.85
C GLY A 104 17.05 -9.37 -8.46
N PHE A 105 16.68 -9.24 -9.75
CA PHE A 105 16.45 -10.43 -10.56
C PHE A 105 17.76 -10.80 -11.24
N GLY A 106 18.28 -11.96 -10.89
CA GLY A 106 19.46 -12.56 -11.49
C GLY A 106 19.61 -14.00 -11.01
N ASN A 107 18.94 -14.91 -11.70
CA ASN A 107 19.20 -16.35 -11.67
C ASN A 107 20.59 -16.69 -12.24
N GLU A 108 20.97 -17.97 -12.08
CA GLU A 108 22.06 -18.75 -12.71
C GLU A 108 23.40 -18.77 -11.93
N LEU A 109 23.85 -19.91 -11.36
CA LEU A 109 24.30 -21.18 -11.96
C LEU A 109 25.55 -21.04 -12.86
N HIS A 110 26.74 -21.14 -12.25
CA HIS A 110 27.81 -22.08 -12.63
C HIS A 110 28.94 -22.08 -11.59
#